data_AF-A0A090DYG7-F1
#
_entry.id   AF-A0A090DYG7-F1
#
_cell.length_a   1.000
_cell.length_b   1.000
_cell.length_c   1.000
_cell.angle_alpha   90.00
_cell.angle_beta   90.00
_cell.angle_gamma   90.00
#
_symmetry.space_group_name_H-M   'P 1'
#
loop_
_entity.id
_entity.type
_entity.pdbx_description
1 polymer ?
#
loop_
_entity_poly.entity_id
_entity_poly.type
_entity_poly.pdbx_seq_one_letter_code
_entity_poly.pdbx_strand_id
1 'polypeptide(L)'
;MRKNEQGLARNIPSKIKREVRLRCGCGCVICGCMFYEYEHFDPPFVDCKSHNSEGITLLCGRHHSNKTRGFIPQSEIVKANSSPYAKREKFWEEMYFDNKPPVIALGNNRSYCFRDILIINNKKILSVDPPEFKDSPYRISAFFFDQENNPILSIDKNCF
;
A
#
# COMPACT_ATOMS: atom_id res chain seq x y z
N MET A 1 15.69 13.77 -4.50
CA MET A 1 14.44 13.13 -5.01
C MET A 1 14.14 13.63 -6.40
N ARG A 2 13.87 12.74 -7.37
CA ARG A 2 13.48 13.14 -8.73
C ARG A 2 12.07 13.74 -8.70
N LYS A 3 11.95 15.00 -9.12
CA LYS A 3 10.67 15.69 -9.34
C LYS A 3 10.26 15.54 -10.80
N ASN A 4 8.98 15.68 -11.10
CA ASN A 4 8.53 15.85 -12.49
C ASN A 4 8.79 17.29 -12.97
N GLU A 5 8.43 17.60 -14.21
CA GLU A 5 8.58 18.93 -14.81
C GLU A 5 7.74 20.00 -14.09
N GLN A 6 6.69 19.58 -13.39
CA GLN A 6 5.83 20.44 -12.57
C GLN A 6 6.35 20.63 -11.13
N GLY A 7 7.53 20.08 -10.79
CA GLY A 7 8.13 20.19 -9.47
C GLY A 7 7.55 19.26 -8.39
N LEU A 8 6.62 18.36 -8.76
CA LEU A 8 6.00 17.38 -7.87
C LEU A 8 6.97 16.23 -7.56
N ALA A 9 7.16 15.91 -6.28
CA ALA A 9 7.94 14.75 -5.86
C ALA A 9 7.14 13.46 -6.02
N ARG A 10 7.81 12.30 -6.18
CA ARG A 10 7.11 11.00 -6.24
C ARG A 10 6.46 10.56 -4.92
N ASN A 11 6.79 11.20 -3.80
CA ASN A 11 6.26 10.79 -2.50
C ASN A 11 4.79 11.21 -2.33
N ILE A 12 3.88 10.26 -2.49
CA ILE A 12 2.45 10.47 -2.25
C ILE A 12 2.18 10.57 -0.74
N PRO A 13 1.50 11.62 -0.24
CA PRO A 13 1.16 11.74 1.17
C PRO A 13 0.34 10.55 1.70
N SER A 14 0.57 10.15 2.96
CA SER A 14 -0.08 8.97 3.55
C SER A 14 -1.62 9.05 3.56
N LYS A 15 -2.19 10.26 3.69
CA LYS A 15 -3.64 10.49 3.57
C LYS A 15 -4.18 10.14 2.17
N ILE A 16 -3.49 10.58 1.12
CA ILE A 16 -3.86 10.29 -0.28
C ILE A 16 -3.69 8.80 -0.57
N LYS A 17 -2.58 8.20 -0.13
CA LYS A 17 -2.37 6.74 -0.24
C LYS A 17 -3.51 5.95 0.39
N ARG A 18 -3.98 6.38 1.57
CA ARG A 18 -5.13 5.78 2.26
C ARG A 18 -6.41 5.88 1.44
N GLU A 19 -6.74 7.06 0.93
CA GLU A 19 -7.94 7.27 0.08
C GLU A 19 -7.91 6.35 -1.14
N VAL A 20 -6.75 6.22 -1.80
CA VAL A 20 -6.57 5.31 -2.94
C VAL A 20 -6.75 3.85 -2.53
N ARG A 21 -6.14 3.38 -1.44
CA ARG A 21 -6.32 1.98 -0.98
C ARG A 21 -7.77 1.66 -0.66
N LEU A 22 -8.47 2.56 0.02
CA LEU A 22 -9.89 2.41 0.35
C LEU A 22 -10.75 2.36 -0.92
N ARG A 23 -10.42 3.17 -1.92
CA ARG A 23 -11.14 3.19 -3.20
C ARG A 23 -10.87 1.93 -4.04
N CYS A 24 -9.62 1.49 -4.12
CA CYS A 24 -9.19 0.37 -4.96
C CYS A 24 -9.40 -1.00 -4.29
N GLY A 25 -9.57 -1.06 -2.97
CA GLY A 25 -9.74 -2.31 -2.24
C GLY A 25 -8.42 -3.04 -1.97
N CYS A 26 -7.36 -2.31 -1.61
CA CYS A 26 -6.05 -2.88 -1.21
C CYS A 26 -5.43 -3.89 -2.20
N GLY A 27 -5.74 -3.78 -3.50
CA GLY A 27 -5.19 -4.65 -4.53
C GLY A 27 -5.22 -4.01 -5.89
N CYS A 28 -4.54 -4.63 -6.85
CA CYS A 28 -4.55 -4.19 -8.24
C CYS A 28 -5.99 -4.10 -8.77
N VAL A 29 -6.37 -2.94 -9.32
CA VAL A 29 -7.75 -2.73 -9.81
C VAL A 29 -8.13 -3.64 -10.99
N ILE A 30 -7.14 -4.23 -11.68
CA ILE A 30 -7.34 -5.13 -12.82
C ILE A 30 -7.47 -6.60 -12.40
N CYS A 31 -6.68 -7.08 -11.43
CA CYS A 31 -6.61 -8.51 -11.11
C CYS A 31 -6.55 -8.86 -9.62
N GLY A 32 -6.73 -7.90 -8.72
CA GLY A 32 -6.77 -8.15 -7.28
C GLY A 32 -5.41 -8.31 -6.60
N CYS A 33 -4.32 -8.53 -7.34
CA CYS A 33 -2.99 -8.79 -6.78
C CYS A 33 -2.60 -7.77 -5.69
N MET A 34 -2.25 -8.29 -4.51
CA MET A 34 -1.92 -7.53 -3.30
C MET A 34 -0.57 -6.81 -3.37
N PHE A 35 0.34 -7.23 -4.24
CA PHE A 35 1.60 -6.55 -4.47
C PHE A 35 1.40 -5.50 -5.56
N TYR A 36 1.23 -4.25 -5.13
CA TYR A 36 0.88 -3.14 -6.01
C TYR A 36 1.79 -1.91 -5.84
N GLU A 37 1.77 -1.10 -6.89
CA GLU A 37 2.36 0.23 -7.00
C GLU A 37 1.23 1.25 -7.18
N TYR A 38 1.48 2.50 -6.76
CA TYR A 38 0.54 3.60 -6.98
C TYR A 38 0.79 4.19 -8.37
N GLU A 39 -0.24 4.16 -9.22
CA GLU A 39 -0.17 4.64 -10.60
C GLU A 39 -0.97 5.93 -10.76
N HIS A 40 -0.28 7.01 -11.18
CA HIS A 40 -0.93 8.22 -11.64
C HIS A 40 -1.47 8.02 -13.06
N PHE A 41 -2.79 7.99 -13.20
CA PHE A 41 -3.44 7.76 -14.48
C PHE A 41 -4.27 8.94 -14.97
N ASP A 42 -4.62 9.93 -14.13
CA ASP A 42 -5.41 11.08 -14.55
C ASP A 42 -5.14 12.35 -13.70
N PRO A 43 -4.18 13.21 -14.09
CA PRO A 43 -3.26 13.07 -15.22
C PRO A 43 -2.09 12.10 -14.91
N PRO A 44 -1.35 11.65 -15.94
CA PRO A 44 -0.09 10.94 -15.75
C PRO A 44 0.90 11.71 -14.86
N PHE A 45 1.79 11.00 -14.16
CA PHE A 45 2.72 11.63 -13.22
C PHE A 45 3.57 12.76 -13.84
N VAL A 46 3.93 12.67 -15.12
CA VAL A 46 4.73 13.70 -15.80
C VAL A 46 4.03 15.06 -15.84
N ASP A 47 2.71 15.06 -16.00
CA ASP A 47 1.87 16.27 -16.12
C ASP A 47 1.21 16.67 -14.79
N CYS A 48 1.39 15.86 -13.74
CA CYS A 48 0.69 16.00 -12.48
C CYS A 48 1.26 17.15 -11.63
N LYS A 49 0.43 18.12 -11.25
CA LYS A 49 0.85 19.25 -10.38
C LYS A 49 0.69 18.97 -8.88
N SER A 50 -0.14 17.98 -8.53
CA SER A 50 -0.43 17.61 -7.13
C SER A 50 -0.96 16.18 -7.04
N HIS A 51 -0.68 15.49 -5.93
CA HIS A 51 -1.28 14.18 -5.68
C HIS A 51 -2.78 14.29 -5.36
N ASN A 52 -3.63 13.95 -6.34
CA ASN A 52 -5.07 13.79 -6.16
C ASN A 52 -5.40 12.29 -6.10
N SER A 53 -6.11 11.85 -5.05
CA SER A 53 -6.53 10.45 -4.92
C SER A 53 -7.40 10.00 -6.08
N GLU A 54 -8.20 10.89 -6.70
CA GLU A 54 -9.04 10.52 -7.82
C GLU A 54 -8.23 10.08 -9.06
N GLY A 55 -7.08 10.73 -9.28
CA GLY A 55 -6.16 10.48 -10.39
C GLY A 55 -5.12 9.38 -10.17
N ILE A 56 -5.18 8.67 -9.03
CA ILE A 56 -4.19 7.66 -8.64
C ILE A 56 -4.86 6.33 -8.34
N THR A 57 -4.41 5.24 -8.96
CA THR A 57 -4.95 3.89 -8.74
C THR A 57 -3.88 2.91 -8.28
N LEU A 58 -4.25 1.64 -8.06
CA LEU A 58 -3.33 0.57 -7.69
C LEU A 58 -3.16 -0.42 -8.84
N LEU A 59 -1.91 -0.66 -9.26
CA LEU A 59 -1.55 -1.66 -10.26
C LEU A 59 -0.46 -2.60 -9.72
N CYS A 60 -0.53 -3.90 -10.00
CA CYS A 60 0.60 -4.79 -9.74
C CYS A 60 1.74 -4.54 -10.72
N GLY A 61 2.97 -4.97 -10.37
CA GLY A 61 4.15 -4.76 -11.22
C GLY A 61 3.96 -5.21 -12.68
N ARG A 62 3.21 -6.31 -12.89
CA ARG A 62 2.84 -6.78 -14.25
C ARG A 62 1.99 -5.75 -15.00
N HIS A 63 0.88 -5.31 -14.42
CA HIS A 63 -0.02 -4.38 -15.10
C HIS A 63 0.56 -2.96 -15.21
N HIS A 64 1.36 -2.54 -14.22
CA HIS A 64 2.10 -1.28 -14.28
C HIS A 64 3.14 -1.29 -15.42
N SER A 65 3.88 -2.39 -15.60
CA SER A 65 4.78 -2.57 -16.75
C SER A 65 4.02 -2.59 -18.08
N ASN A 66 2.89 -3.31 -18.15
CA ASN A 66 2.08 -3.38 -19.37
C ASN A 66 1.52 -2.02 -19.78
N LYS A 67 1.06 -1.20 -18.82
CA LYS A 67 0.68 0.20 -19.05
C LYS A 67 1.86 1.00 -19.59
N THR A 68 3.00 0.93 -18.92
CA THR A 68 4.21 1.70 -19.28
C THR A 68 4.68 1.38 -20.71
N ARG A 69 4.53 0.13 -21.15
CA ARG A 69 4.87 -0.32 -22.51
C ARG A 69 3.74 -0.10 -23.53
N GLY A 70 2.61 0.47 -23.13
CA GLY A 70 1.46 0.72 -24.02
C GLY A 70 0.59 -0.50 -24.35
N PHE A 71 0.79 -1.65 -23.69
CA PHE A 71 -0.05 -2.84 -23.87
C PHE A 71 -1.42 -2.70 -23.22
N ILE A 72 -1.53 -1.87 -22.17
CA ILE A 72 -2.81 -1.54 -21.53
C ILE A 72 -3.03 -0.05 -21.73
N PRO A 73 -4.06 0.36 -22.48
CA PRO A 73 -4.36 1.76 -22.67
C PRO A 73 -4.93 2.35 -21.37
N GLN A 74 -4.76 3.67 -21.20
CA GLN A 74 -5.21 4.39 -20.02
C GLN A 74 -6.73 4.26 -19.80
N SER A 75 -7.52 4.17 -20.87
CA SER A 75 -8.97 3.94 -20.80
C SER A 75 -9.35 2.66 -20.05
N GLU A 76 -8.59 1.58 -20.24
CA GLU A 76 -8.82 0.32 -19.51
C GLU A 76 -8.50 0.46 -18.02
N ILE A 77 -7.53 1.29 -17.66
CA ILE A 77 -7.21 1.59 -16.26
C ILE A 77 -8.31 2.43 -15.62
N VAL A 78 -8.82 3.44 -16.33
CA VAL A 78 -9.97 4.26 -15.88
C VAL A 78 -11.18 3.37 -15.63
N LYS A 79 -11.48 2.45 -16.56
CA LYS A 79 -12.57 1.47 -16.45
C LYS A 79 -12.37 0.49 -15.29
N ALA A 80 -11.15 -0.02 -15.10
CA ALA A 80 -10.86 -0.90 -13.98
C ALA A 80 -10.94 -0.15 -12.64
N ASN A 81 -10.53 1.12 -12.58
CA ASN A 81 -10.61 1.94 -11.38
C ASN A 81 -12.05 2.29 -10.96
N SER A 82 -12.97 2.46 -11.91
CA SER A 82 -14.39 2.71 -11.59
C SER A 82 -15.09 1.47 -11.03
N SER A 83 -14.57 0.28 -11.31
CA SER A 83 -15.08 -0.99 -10.77
C SER A 83 -13.96 -1.96 -10.39
N PRO A 84 -13.18 -1.65 -9.33
CA PRO A 84 -11.96 -2.38 -9.00
C PRO A 84 -12.20 -3.86 -8.80
N TYR A 85 -11.43 -4.70 -9.51
CA TYR A 85 -11.50 -6.15 -9.38
C TYR A 85 -11.32 -6.60 -7.93
N ALA A 86 -10.32 -6.06 -7.24
CA ALA A 86 -10.06 -6.38 -5.83
C ALA A 86 -11.31 -6.18 -4.96
N LYS A 87 -12.10 -5.11 -5.22
CA LYS A 87 -13.35 -4.84 -4.51
C LYS A 87 -14.49 -5.78 -4.87
N ARG A 88 -14.68 -6.03 -6.15
CA ARG A 88 -15.80 -6.85 -6.63
C ARG A 88 -15.68 -8.28 -6.14
N GLU A 89 -14.48 -8.85 -6.27
CA GLU A 89 -14.21 -10.24 -5.90
C GLU A 89 -13.85 -10.40 -4.42
N LYS A 90 -13.83 -9.30 -3.65
CA LYS A 90 -13.43 -9.31 -2.24
C LYS A 90 -12.11 -10.07 -2.04
N PHE A 91 -11.11 -9.80 -2.89
CA PHE A 91 -9.89 -10.61 -2.98
C PHE A 91 -9.12 -10.70 -1.65
N TRP A 92 -9.32 -9.74 -0.75
CA TRP A 92 -8.76 -9.77 0.61
C TRP A 92 -9.53 -10.67 1.60
N GLU A 93 -10.76 -11.09 1.30
CA GLU A 93 -11.55 -12.05 2.10
C GLU A 93 -11.08 -13.50 1.88
N GLU A 94 -10.50 -13.82 0.71
CA GLU A 94 -9.88 -15.13 0.47
C GLU A 94 -8.58 -15.34 1.25
N MET A 95 -7.92 -14.25 1.65
CA MET A 95 -6.98 -14.32 2.76
C MET A 95 -7.80 -14.53 4.03
N TYR A 96 -7.99 -15.79 4.40
CA TYR A 96 -8.43 -16.18 5.73
C TYR A 96 -7.40 -15.66 6.75
N PHE A 97 -7.47 -14.37 7.08
CA PHE A 97 -7.24 -13.95 8.43
C PHE A 97 -8.39 -14.59 9.18
N ASP A 98 -8.15 -15.72 9.84
CA ASP A 98 -9.10 -16.07 10.88
C ASP A 98 -9.23 -14.82 11.76
N ASN A 99 -10.44 -14.51 12.23
CA ASN A 99 -10.62 -13.33 13.08
C ASN A 99 -9.86 -13.46 14.42
N LYS A 100 -8.94 -14.42 14.57
CA LYS A 100 -8.02 -14.45 15.68
C LYS A 100 -6.92 -13.42 15.41
N PRO A 101 -6.43 -12.77 16.46
CA PRO A 101 -5.26 -11.91 16.32
C PRO A 101 -4.12 -12.72 15.67
N PRO A 102 -3.38 -12.15 14.71
CA PRO A 102 -2.18 -12.81 14.19
C PRO A 102 -1.23 -13.20 15.33
N VAL A 103 -0.27 -14.08 15.05
CA VAL A 103 0.80 -14.40 16.00
C VAL A 103 2.10 -13.93 15.40
N ILE A 104 2.82 -13.06 16.11
CA ILE A 104 4.13 -12.60 15.63
C ILE A 104 5.20 -13.41 16.34
N ALA A 105 5.93 -14.19 15.53
CA ALA A 105 7.08 -14.94 15.98
C ALA A 105 8.37 -14.19 15.63
N LEU A 106 9.17 -13.84 16.64
CA LEU A 106 10.50 -13.25 16.46
C LEU A 106 11.52 -14.10 17.23
N GLY A 107 12.27 -14.92 16.50
CA GLY A 107 13.06 -16.00 17.11
C GLY A 107 12.15 -16.95 17.89
N ASN A 108 12.44 -17.16 19.17
CA ASN A 108 11.62 -18.00 20.06
C ASN A 108 10.48 -17.24 20.76
N ASN A 109 10.37 -15.92 20.57
CA ASN A 109 9.28 -15.14 21.16
C ASN A 109 8.02 -15.23 20.29
N ARG A 110 6.86 -15.41 20.94
CA ARG A 110 5.55 -15.35 20.30
C ARG A 110 4.70 -14.29 21.00
N SER A 111 4.21 -13.32 20.23
CA SER A 111 3.33 -12.27 20.75
C SER A 111 1.90 -12.46 20.24
N TYR A 112 0.94 -12.31 21.17
CA TYR A 112 -0.49 -12.44 20.97
C TYR A 112 -1.14 -11.15 21.49
N CYS A 113 -1.96 -10.47 20.66
CA CYS A 113 -2.57 -9.15 20.88
C CYS A 113 -1.65 -7.92 20.71
N PHE A 114 -2.13 -6.92 19.96
CA PHE A 114 -1.30 -5.92 19.29
C PHE A 114 -1.57 -4.46 19.65
N ARG A 115 -0.45 -3.73 19.74
CA ARG A 115 -0.25 -2.42 19.11
C ARG A 115 1.24 -2.21 18.86
N ASP A 116 2.05 -2.44 19.89
CA ASP A 116 3.48 -2.14 19.87
C ASP A 116 4.28 -3.39 20.23
N ILE A 117 4.88 -4.04 19.23
CA ILE A 117 5.54 -5.36 19.39
C ILE A 117 6.95 -5.18 19.93
N LEU A 118 7.67 -4.18 19.42
CA LEU A 118 9.00 -3.83 19.87
C LEU A 118 9.07 -2.32 20.08
N ILE A 119 9.36 -1.91 21.31
CA ILE A 119 9.59 -0.51 21.67
C ILE A 119 11.02 -0.41 22.19
N ILE A 120 11.81 0.50 21.63
CA ILE A 120 13.16 0.82 22.11
C ILE A 120 13.20 2.33 22.31
N ASN A 121 13.62 2.79 23.49
CA ASN A 121 13.71 4.21 23.84
C ASN A 121 12.41 4.98 23.52
N ASN A 122 11.26 4.41 23.88
CA ASN A 122 9.92 4.94 23.59
C ASN A 122 9.57 5.10 22.09
N LYS A 123 10.39 4.58 21.18
CA LYS A 123 10.11 4.53 19.75
C LYS A 123 9.58 3.14 19.39
N LYS A 124 8.42 3.11 18.73
CA LYS A 124 7.84 1.89 18.16
C LYS A 124 8.71 1.45 16.99
N ILE A 125 9.42 0.33 17.15
CA ILE A 125 10.31 -0.24 16.13
C ILE A 125 9.55 -1.21 15.24
N LEU A 126 8.62 -1.98 15.83
CA LEU A 126 7.74 -2.89 15.10
C LEU A 126 6.34 -2.79 15.73
N SER A 127 5.34 -2.51 14.90
CA SER A 127 3.94 -2.40 15.33
C SER A 127 3.02 -3.04 14.31
N VAL A 128 1.92 -3.61 14.80
CA VAL A 128 0.81 -4.07 13.97
C VAL A 128 -0.44 -3.34 14.43
N ASP A 129 -0.96 -2.52 13.53
CA ASP A 129 -2.21 -1.80 13.69
C ASP A 129 -3.38 -2.65 13.18
N PRO A 130 -4.57 -2.50 13.76
CA PRO A 130 -5.76 -3.19 13.28
C PRO A 130 -6.05 -2.86 11.81
N PRO A 131 -6.83 -3.71 11.14
CA PRO A 131 -7.33 -3.49 9.79
C PRO A 131 -7.82 -2.06 9.57
N GLU A 132 -7.56 -1.52 8.38
CA GLU A 132 -7.99 -0.17 8.04
C GLU A 132 -9.52 -0.08 7.91
N PHE A 133 -10.17 -1.19 7.55
CA PHE A 133 -11.62 -1.41 7.58
C PHE A 133 -11.96 -2.86 7.92
N LYS A 134 -13.25 -3.11 8.20
CA LYS A 134 -13.78 -4.44 8.51
C LYS A 134 -13.38 -5.43 7.39
N ASP A 135 -12.87 -6.59 7.78
CA ASP A 135 -12.47 -7.67 6.87
C ASP A 135 -11.28 -7.32 5.96
N SER A 136 -10.59 -6.19 6.16
CA SER A 136 -9.34 -5.88 5.46
C SER A 136 -8.10 -6.42 6.16
N PRO A 137 -6.95 -6.43 5.49
CA PRO A 137 -5.74 -6.92 6.13
C PRO A 137 -5.18 -5.97 7.21
N TYR A 138 -4.43 -6.54 8.15
CA TYR A 138 -3.73 -5.78 9.21
C TYR A 138 -2.66 -4.86 8.60
N ARG A 139 -2.31 -3.80 9.34
CA ARG A 139 -1.28 -2.84 8.90
C ARG A 139 -0.01 -3.01 9.72
N ILE A 140 1.12 -3.21 9.06
CA ILE A 140 2.42 -3.27 9.72
C ILE A 140 3.12 -1.91 9.65
N SER A 141 3.86 -1.56 10.70
CA SER A 141 4.90 -0.54 10.61
C SER A 141 6.19 -1.06 11.23
N ALA A 142 7.31 -0.73 10.61
CA ALA A 142 8.62 -1.17 11.07
C ALA A 142 9.69 -0.10 10.78
N PHE A 143 10.67 0.03 11.67
CA PHE A 143 11.88 0.81 11.43
C PHE A 143 13.11 -0.09 11.55
N PHE A 144 14.01 0.03 10.58
CA PHE A 144 15.28 -0.69 10.55
C PHE A 144 16.41 0.32 10.59
N PHE A 145 17.45 0.01 11.35
CA PHE A 145 18.61 0.87 11.57
C PHE A 145 19.90 0.10 11.27
N ASP A 146 20.98 0.82 10.94
CA ASP A 146 22.33 0.26 10.89
C ASP A 146 22.95 0.14 12.29
N GLN A 147 24.21 -0.28 12.36
CA GLN A 147 24.95 -0.44 13.62
C GLN A 147 25.23 0.90 14.34
N GLU A 148 25.15 2.02 13.62
CA GLU A 148 25.33 3.37 14.16
C GLU A 148 23.99 4.03 14.54
N ASN A 149 22.89 3.26 14.49
CA ASN A 149 21.52 3.72 14.76
C ASN A 149 20.98 4.73 13.73
N ASN A 150 21.53 4.75 12.51
CA ASN A 150 20.95 5.51 11.40
C ASN A 150 19.81 4.69 10.76
N PRO A 151 18.65 5.29 10.46
CA PRO A 151 17.55 4.57 9.83
C PRO A 151 17.89 4.19 8.38
N ILE A 152 17.82 2.90 8.06
CA ILE A 152 18.12 2.36 6.72
C ILE A 152 16.84 2.04 5.92
N LEU A 153 15.76 1.66 6.60
CA LEU A 153 14.50 1.28 5.98
C LEU A 153 13.34 1.53 6.94
N SER A 154 12.18 1.88 6.39
CA SER A 154 10.94 1.94 7.15
C SER A 154 9.78 1.36 6.36
N ILE A 155 8.89 0.67 7.07
CA ILE A 155 7.56 0.29 6.61
C ILE A 155 6.57 1.19 7.36
N ASP A 156 5.74 1.94 6.64
CA ASP A 156 4.74 2.83 7.23
C ASP A 156 3.33 2.34 6.91
N LYS A 157 2.66 1.76 7.91
CA LYS A 157 1.24 1.35 7.89
C LYS A 157 0.85 0.58 6.62
N ASN A 158 1.70 -0.36 6.21
CA ASN A 158 1.48 -1.16 5.00
C ASN A 158 0.46 -2.27 5.27
N CYS A 159 -0.54 -2.42 4.39
CA CYS A 159 -1.50 -3.52 4.48
C CYS A 159 -0.88 -4.78 3.86
N PHE A 160 -1.02 -5.92 4.55
CA PHE A 160 -0.64 -7.25 4.06
C PHE A 160 -1.85 -8.14 3.99
#